data_AF-A0A9X2BXC5-F1
#
_entry.id   AF-A0A9X2BXC5-F1
#
_cell.length_a   1.000
_cell.length_b   1.000
_cell.length_c   1.000
_cell.angle_alpha   90.00
_cell.angle_beta   90.00
_cell.angle_gamma   90.00
#
_symmetry.space_group_name_H-M   'P 1'
#
loop_
_entity.id
_entity.type
_entity.pdbx_description
1 polymer ?
#
loop_
_entity_poly.entity_id
_entity_poly.type
_entity_poly.pdbx_seq_one_letter_code
_entity_poly.pdbx_strand_id
1 'polypeptide(L)'
;MSHRPSWPRNRLPRILGALLLAGTGFAGGCVVAQTPFPNIVDAQNHLQAALASLERAPDRFGGHKGEAQRLIRAALGELEEAKRAFR
;
A
#
# COMPACT_ATOMS: atom_id res chain seq x y z
N MET A 1 23.99 -55.54 11.02
CA MET A 1 22.73 -55.55 11.82
C MET A 1 21.91 -54.32 11.47
N SER A 2 20.66 -54.55 11.07
CA SER A 2 19.73 -53.61 10.44
C SER A 2 18.75 -53.03 11.45
N HIS A 3 18.79 -51.72 11.71
CA HIS A 3 17.73 -51.01 12.43
C HIS A 3 16.83 -50.27 11.44
N ARG A 4 15.61 -50.79 11.26
CA ARG A 4 14.54 -50.14 10.49
C ARG A 4 13.80 -49.14 11.41
N PRO A 5 13.52 -47.91 10.97
CA PRO A 5 12.64 -47.00 11.69
C PRO A 5 11.19 -47.49 11.60
N SER A 6 10.57 -47.77 12.75
CA SER A 6 9.18 -48.21 12.87
C SER A 6 8.22 -47.01 12.94
N TRP A 7 7.62 -46.67 11.80
CA TRP A 7 6.56 -45.66 11.72
C TRP A 7 5.26 -46.17 12.37
N PRO A 8 4.59 -45.38 13.24
CA PRO A 8 3.29 -45.74 13.75
C PRO A 8 2.19 -45.58 12.68
N ARG A 9 1.57 -46.73 12.41
CA ARG A 9 0.37 -46.96 11.61
C ARG A 9 -0.84 -46.18 12.13
N ASN A 10 -1.57 -45.57 11.20
CA ASN A 10 -3.03 -45.44 11.17
C ASN A 10 -3.75 -45.18 12.50
N ARG A 11 -4.17 -43.94 12.71
CA ARG A 11 -5.41 -43.63 13.45
C ARG A 11 -6.23 -42.57 12.71
N LEU A 12 -6.88 -43.00 11.63
CA LEU A 12 -8.09 -42.35 11.13
C LEU A 12 -9.30 -42.96 11.87
N PRO A 13 -10.16 -42.12 12.44
CA PRO A 13 -11.59 -42.27 12.20
C PRO A 13 -12.19 -40.94 11.73
N ARG A 14 -12.73 -40.92 10.51
CA ARG A 14 -14.18 -40.99 10.21
C ARG A 14 -14.91 -39.64 10.37
N ILE A 15 -14.94 -38.90 9.26
CA ILE A 15 -16.12 -38.30 8.60
C ILE A 15 -17.32 -38.05 9.53
N LEU A 16 -17.68 -36.77 9.74
CA LEU A 16 -19.07 -36.28 9.79
C LEU A 16 -19.07 -34.76 10.02
N GLY A 17 -19.44 -34.01 8.99
CA GLY A 17 -19.55 -32.55 9.10
C GLY A 17 -19.87 -31.84 7.79
N ALA A 18 -20.71 -32.44 6.94
CA ALA A 18 -21.35 -31.70 5.86
C ALA A 18 -22.56 -30.97 6.45
N LEU A 19 -22.46 -29.65 6.66
CA LEU A 19 -23.61 -28.79 6.79
C LEU A 19 -23.46 -27.62 5.81
N LEU A 20 -24.14 -27.77 4.68
CA LEU A 20 -24.45 -26.74 3.71
C LEU A 20 -25.22 -25.61 4.37
N LEU A 21 -24.68 -24.40 4.32
CA LEU A 21 -25.49 -23.19 4.26
C LEU A 21 -24.87 -22.30 3.19
N ALA A 22 -25.60 -22.24 2.08
CA ALA A 22 -25.37 -21.37 0.95
C ALA A 22 -25.41 -19.91 1.41
N GLY A 23 -24.24 -19.39 1.76
CA GLY A 23 -23.99 -17.97 1.67
C GLY A 23 -23.47 -17.69 0.26
N THR A 24 -24.36 -17.44 -0.71
CA THR A 24 -23.99 -16.57 -1.84
C THR A 24 -23.86 -15.16 -1.28
N GLY A 25 -22.84 -14.97 -0.44
CA GLY A 25 -22.37 -13.64 -0.08
C GLY A 25 -21.97 -13.01 -1.40
N PHE A 26 -22.66 -11.92 -1.74
CA PHE A 26 -22.27 -11.03 -2.82
C PHE A 26 -20.74 -10.96 -2.83
N ALA A 27 -20.12 -11.46 -3.91
CA ALA A 27 -18.83 -10.98 -4.31
C ALA A 27 -19.05 -9.51 -4.69
N GLY A 28 -19.21 -8.65 -3.67
CA GLY A 28 -18.96 -7.23 -3.77
C GLY A 28 -17.49 -7.17 -4.09
N GLY A 29 -17.16 -7.33 -5.37
CA GLY A 29 -15.87 -6.95 -5.89
C GLY A 29 -15.64 -5.57 -5.34
N CYS A 30 -14.68 -5.48 -4.43
CA CYS A 30 -14.15 -4.21 -4.02
C CYS A 30 -13.74 -3.55 -5.34
N VAL A 31 -14.55 -2.62 -5.81
CA VAL A 31 -14.14 -1.65 -6.80
C VAL A 31 -13.06 -0.88 -6.05
N VAL A 32 -11.83 -1.40 -6.10
CA VAL A 32 -10.65 -0.64 -5.75
C VAL A 32 -10.76 0.52 -6.72
N ALA A 33 -11.20 1.67 -6.21
CA ALA A 33 -11.26 2.89 -6.97
C ALA A 33 -9.84 3.06 -7.52
N GLN A 34 -9.69 2.73 -8.81
CA GLN A 34 -8.39 2.68 -9.43
C GLN A 34 -8.04 4.15 -9.62
N THR A 35 -7.29 4.69 -8.64
CA THR A 35 -6.97 6.10 -8.63
C THR A 35 -6.31 6.42 -9.96
N PRO A 36 -6.85 7.37 -10.75
CA PRO A 36 -6.22 7.76 -11.99
C PRO A 36 -4.78 8.16 -11.66
N PHE A 37 -3.82 7.49 -12.29
CA PHE A 37 -2.39 7.75 -12.14
C PHE A 37 -1.83 7.44 -10.72
N PRO A 38 -1.74 6.15 -10.32
CA PRO A 38 -1.22 5.77 -8.99
C PRO A 38 0.19 6.33 -8.73
N ASN A 39 1.06 6.32 -9.74
CA ASN A 39 2.42 6.86 -9.62
C ASN A 39 2.45 8.38 -9.38
N ILE A 40 1.46 9.14 -9.87
CA ILE A 40 1.37 10.59 -9.63
C ILE A 40 0.91 10.86 -8.20
N VAL A 41 0.00 10.04 -7.68
CA VAL A 41 -0.43 10.09 -6.29
C VAL A 41 0.73 9.75 -5.35
N ASP A 42 1.49 8.71 -5.66
CA ASP A 42 2.68 8.33 -4.90
C ASP A 42 3.73 9.44 -4.92
N ALA A 43 3.99 10.06 -6.08
CA ALA A 43 4.87 11.21 -6.18
C ALA A 43 4.39 12.39 -5.32
N GLN A 44 3.08 12.70 -5.33
CA GLN A 44 2.49 13.72 -4.45
C GLN A 44 2.76 13.41 -2.97
N ASN A 45 2.54 12.16 -2.55
CA ASN A 45 2.77 11.72 -1.17
C ASN A 45 4.23 11.88 -0.76
N HIS A 46 5.17 11.48 -1.61
CA HIS A 46 6.60 11.63 -1.35
C HIS A 46 7.02 13.10 -1.25
N LEU A 47 6.51 13.96 -2.12
CA LEU A 47 6.77 15.40 -2.08
C LEU A 47 6.21 16.05 -0.79
N GLN A 48 5.01 15.66 -0.36
CA GLN A 48 4.44 16.13 0.91
C GLN A 48 5.26 15.66 2.11
N ALA A 49 5.71 14.41 2.12
CA ALA A 49 6.59 13.89 3.17
C ALA A 49 7.94 14.61 3.20
N ALA A 50 8.50 14.93 2.03
CA ALA A 50 9.72 15.73 1.91
C ALA A 50 9.53 17.15 2.47
N LEU A 51 8.42 17.82 2.17
CA LEU A 51 8.10 19.13 2.75
C LEU A 51 8.03 19.08 4.28
N ALA A 52 7.30 18.11 4.83
CA ALA A 52 7.18 17.94 6.28
C ALA A 52 8.55 17.68 6.93
N SER A 53 9.44 16.96 6.26
CA SER A 53 10.82 16.72 6.73
C SER A 53 11.65 17.99 6.69
N LEU A 54 11.54 18.79 5.63
CA LEU A 54 12.22 20.08 5.50
C LEU A 54 11.72 21.08 6.55
N GLU A 55 10.42 21.16 6.81
CA GLU A 55 9.84 22.05 7.82
C GLU A 55 10.41 21.80 9.22
N ARG A 56 10.63 20.53 9.58
CA ARG A 56 11.27 20.13 10.85
C ARG A 56 12.78 20.29 10.85
N ALA A 57 13.42 20.37 9.69
CA ALA A 57 14.86 20.52 9.59
C ALA A 57 15.28 21.94 10.07
N PRO A 58 16.38 22.08 10.79
CA PRO A 58 16.85 23.39 11.26
C PRO A 58 17.34 24.28 10.09
N ASP A 59 17.18 25.59 10.19
CA ASP A 59 17.43 26.55 9.08
C ASP A 59 18.92 26.82 8.77
N ARG A 60 19.82 25.93 9.18
CA ARG A 60 21.29 26.07 9.03
C ARG A 60 21.81 25.84 7.61
N PHE A 61 20.91 25.60 6.65
CA PHE A 61 21.26 25.25 5.26
C PHE A 61 21.33 26.47 4.32
N GLY A 62 21.59 27.68 4.84
CA GLY A 62 21.91 28.86 4.02
C GLY A 62 20.82 29.26 3.01
N GLY A 63 19.54 29.09 3.35
CA GLY A 63 18.41 29.42 2.46
C GLY A 63 18.04 28.33 1.44
N HIS A 64 18.91 27.33 1.22
CA HIS A 64 18.60 26.19 0.33
C HIS A 64 17.39 25.38 0.80
N LYS A 65 17.17 25.29 2.13
CA LYS A 65 15.95 24.69 2.69
C LYS A 65 14.69 25.41 2.19
N GLY A 66 14.68 26.74 2.25
CA GLY A 66 13.55 27.54 1.80
C GLY A 66 13.31 27.39 0.29
N GLU A 67 14.38 27.38 -0.49
CA GLU A 67 14.29 27.16 -1.94
C GLU A 67 13.77 25.76 -2.29
N ALA A 68 14.24 24.72 -1.59
CA ALA A 68 13.73 23.37 -1.74
C ALA A 68 12.23 23.28 -1.41
N GLN A 69 11.80 23.93 -0.32
CA GLN A 69 10.38 24.00 0.03
C GLN A 69 9.55 24.71 -1.06
N ARG A 70 10.07 25.82 -1.62
CA ARG A 70 9.42 26.55 -2.70
C ARG A 70 9.23 25.69 -3.94
N LEU A 71 10.28 25.00 -4.38
CA LEU A 71 10.25 24.11 -5.54
C LEU A 71 9.28 22.94 -5.35
N ILE A 72 9.28 22.31 -4.17
CA ILE A 72 8.37 21.21 -3.88
C ILE A 72 6.90 21.69 -3.88
N ARG A 73 6.61 22.85 -3.30
CA ARG A 73 5.26 23.43 -3.33
C ARG A 73 4.80 23.73 -4.76
N ALA A 74 5.68 24.24 -5.61
CA ALA A 74 5.39 24.46 -7.02
C ALA A 74 5.07 23.14 -7.74
N ALA A 75 5.91 22.11 -7.56
CA ALA A 75 5.68 20.78 -8.15
C ALA A 75 4.35 20.16 -7.70
N LEU A 76 3.98 20.29 -6.43
CA LEU A 76 2.68 19.82 -5.93
C LEU A 76 1.50 20.53 -6.61
N GLY A 77 1.64 21.83 -6.91
CA GLY A 77 0.65 22.61 -7.67
C GLY A 77 0.48 22.06 -9.09
N GLU A 78 1.58 21.89 -9.83
CA GLU A 78 1.58 21.34 -11.19
C GLU A 78 0.93 19.95 -11.27
N LEU A 79 1.23 19.07 -10.31
CA LEU A 79 0.63 17.73 -10.26
C LEU A 79 -0.88 17.78 -10.00
N GLU A 80 -1.35 18.74 -9.19
CA GLU A 80 -2.76 18.91 -8.92
C GLU A 80 -3.51 19.49 -10.14
N GLU A 81 -2.90 20.43 -10.86
CA GLU A 81 -3.42 20.93 -12.13
C GLU A 81 -3.48 19.84 -13.19
N ALA A 82 -2.42 19.03 -13.33
CA ALA A 82 -2.42 17.88 -14.23
C ALA A 82 -3.57 16.92 -13.91
N LYS A 83 -3.77 16.56 -12.63
CA LYS A 83 -4.88 15.68 -12.21
C LYS A 83 -6.25 16.25 -12.55
N ARG A 84 -6.43 17.57 -12.49
CA ARG A 84 -7.68 18.24 -12.88
C ARG A 84 -7.88 18.25 -14.40
N ALA A 85 -6.82 18.41 -15.18
CA ALA A 85 -6.88 18.39 -16.63
C ALA A 85 -7.28 17.01 -17.20
N PHE A 86 -6.98 15.93 -16.49
CA PHE A 86 -7.32 14.55 -16.88
C PHE A 86 -8.58 13.98 -16.21
N ARG A 87 -9.31 14.78 -15.41
CA ARG A 87 -10.57 14.39 -14.77
C ARG A 87 -11.76 14.84 -15.63
#